data_AF-A0A817XEP8-F1
#
_entry.id   AF-A0A817XEP8-F1
#
_cell.length_a   1.000
_cell.length_b   1.000
_cell.length_c   1.000
_cell.angle_alpha   90.00
_cell.angle_beta   90.00
_cell.angle_gamma   90.00
#
_symmetry.space_group_name_H-M   'P 1'
#
loop_
_entity.id
_entity.type
_entity.pdbx_description
1 polymer ?
#
loop_
_entity_poly.entity_id
_entity_poly.type
_entity_poly.pdbx_seq_one_letter_code
_entity_poly.pdbx_strand_id
1 'polypeptide(L)'
;MSNIEEEFLKIEKECAWNTIFNKIANDHYMKTSHKKYDTALFNVNRALNRFRDVLPYDDTRVCLTQGSNDYINASYVQVPAANRKYILTQGPLQTTSGHFWQMVWEQNSRVIIMLTHLVEKGCNKCWLYYPDYQNDSEIKFDDVDLKVTFISDRQYRYYTQRKFELINLSTGESRPIIHWSDFDWPDHGAPKNPEPFLQLLGDVRHCGAFDVRYGPPILHCSAGIGRSGTFVLVDSILKMLPHTQTPSDVSLMDVLAHIRMQRYGLIQTPEQLRFSYIAVIAGLKILNEIEQTEGSFIECSFNLSSDSESDDDDKNNFNSKRYPKVCRRQDNVMPNGRLSDVFEDINCELIKRVDSNASSYQPSPKSTRRLQSMSGSKLSSEDLKQLSSPSKIVTPHDVETSLRLRQERLTRNDAIGKKVNEMKTKLREQSSSMFTNNDGTSLFKLLTTKYRRPVFIGILTLFTGSLMLYKYTSNNDRNH
;
A
#
# COMPACT_ATOMS: atom_id res chain seq x y z
N MET A 1 18.58 12.40 15.67
CA MET A 1 17.40 11.61 15.26
C MET A 1 16.74 12.38 14.12
N SER A 2 16.10 11.70 13.16
CA SER A 2 15.33 12.42 12.14
C SER A 2 14.06 13.00 12.78
N ASN A 3 13.59 14.15 12.30
CA ASN A 3 12.31 14.74 12.73
C ASN A 3 11.14 13.75 12.60
N ILE A 4 11.19 12.88 11.58
CA ILE A 4 10.21 11.81 11.34
C ILE A 4 10.20 10.77 12.48
N GLU A 5 11.34 10.40 13.03
CA GLU A 5 11.43 9.44 14.14
C GLU A 5 10.90 10.05 15.45
N GLU A 6 11.23 11.32 15.71
CA GLU A 6 10.71 12.06 16.88
C GLU A 6 9.19 12.24 16.79
N GLU A 7 8.68 12.62 15.62
CA GLU A 7 7.25 12.70 15.35
C GLU A 7 6.58 11.34 15.58
N PHE A 8 7.14 10.26 15.02
CA PHE A 8 6.61 8.90 15.23
C PHE A 8 6.50 8.52 16.71
N LEU A 9 7.58 8.69 17.48
CA LEU A 9 7.62 8.35 18.90
C LEU A 9 6.60 9.17 19.71
N LYS A 10 6.41 10.45 19.36
CA LYS A 10 5.38 11.28 19.97
C LYS A 10 3.99 10.74 19.70
N ILE A 11 3.68 10.39 18.44
CA ILE A 11 2.37 9.87 18.06
C ILE A 11 2.08 8.53 18.73
N GLU A 12 3.08 7.63 18.79
CA GLU A 12 2.97 6.36 19.52
C GLU A 12 2.66 6.57 21.00
N LYS A 13 3.44 7.43 21.67
CA LYS A 13 3.28 7.73 23.10
C LYS A 13 1.90 8.29 23.42
N GLU A 14 1.37 9.14 22.54
CA GLU A 14 0.05 9.75 22.68
C GLU A 14 -1.10 8.85 22.17
N CYS A 15 -0.79 7.68 21.58
CA CYS A 15 -1.77 6.82 20.92
C CYS A 15 -2.64 7.56 19.88
N ALA A 16 -2.05 8.53 19.18
CA ALA A 16 -2.78 9.56 18.43
C ALA A 16 -3.02 9.25 16.94
N TRP A 17 -2.69 8.04 16.46
CA TRP A 17 -2.79 7.67 15.04
C TRP A 17 -4.16 7.92 14.42
N ASN A 18 -5.24 7.54 15.14
CA ASN A 18 -6.61 7.77 14.66
C ASN A 18 -6.92 9.26 14.53
N THR A 19 -6.57 10.05 15.56
CA THR A 19 -6.80 11.50 15.59
C THR A 19 -6.07 12.19 14.44
N ILE A 20 -4.80 11.85 14.23
CA ILE A 20 -3.96 12.42 13.19
C ILE A 20 -4.44 12.02 11.81
N PHE A 21 -4.73 10.74 11.60
CA PHE A 21 -5.26 10.26 10.31
C PHE A 21 -6.56 10.97 9.94
N ASN A 22 -7.49 11.12 10.90
CA ASN A 22 -8.74 11.84 10.70
C ASN A 22 -8.52 13.34 10.43
N LYS A 23 -7.56 13.97 11.10
CA LYS A 23 -7.18 15.36 10.83
C LYS A 23 -6.72 15.53 9.39
N ILE A 24 -5.81 14.68 8.90
CA ILE A 24 -5.31 14.73 7.52
C ILE A 24 -6.45 14.52 6.53
N ALA A 25 -7.38 13.60 6.83
CA ALA A 25 -8.54 13.37 5.97
C ALA A 25 -9.47 14.60 5.90
N ASN A 26 -9.72 15.27 7.03
CA ASN A 26 -10.54 16.48 7.09
C ASN A 26 -9.85 17.67 6.39
N ASP A 27 -8.57 17.89 6.66
CA ASP A 27 -7.79 18.96 6.03
C ASP A 27 -7.73 18.76 4.51
N HIS A 28 -7.54 17.52 4.07
CA HIS A 28 -7.61 17.15 2.67
C HIS A 28 -8.96 17.48 2.05
N TYR A 29 -10.05 17.08 2.70
CA TYR A 29 -11.41 17.35 2.22
C TYR A 29 -11.65 18.85 2.03
N MET A 30 -11.24 19.68 2.98
CA MET A 30 -11.36 21.13 2.87
C MET A 30 -10.53 21.67 1.69
N LYS A 31 -9.27 21.24 1.56
CA LYS A 31 -8.35 21.68 0.51
C LYS A 31 -8.74 21.23 -0.90
N THR A 32 -9.47 20.12 -1.03
CA THR A 32 -9.89 19.55 -2.33
C THR A 32 -11.34 19.76 -2.67
N SER A 33 -12.06 20.57 -1.90
CA SER A 33 -13.47 20.93 -2.18
C SER A 33 -13.71 21.50 -3.59
N HIS A 34 -12.69 22.10 -4.21
CA HIS A 34 -12.74 22.63 -5.57
C HIS A 34 -12.41 21.60 -6.67
N LYS A 35 -11.88 20.42 -6.31
CA LYS A 35 -11.49 19.38 -7.27
C LYS A 35 -12.74 18.75 -7.88
N LYS A 36 -12.68 18.44 -9.18
CA LYS A 36 -13.79 17.89 -9.95
C LYS A 36 -13.55 16.42 -10.33
N TYR A 37 -14.66 15.72 -10.59
CA TYR A 37 -14.71 14.32 -11.02
C TYR A 37 -15.70 14.13 -12.19
N ASP A 38 -15.98 15.21 -12.93
CA ASP A 38 -17.07 15.29 -13.90
C ASP A 38 -16.95 14.17 -14.94
N THR A 39 -15.74 13.94 -15.47
CA THR A 39 -15.48 12.90 -16.47
C THR A 39 -15.77 11.51 -15.92
N ALA A 40 -15.30 11.24 -14.70
CA ALA A 40 -15.46 9.96 -14.03
C ALA A 40 -16.93 9.65 -13.69
N LEU A 41 -17.74 10.68 -13.52
CA LEU A 41 -19.16 10.61 -13.16
C LEU A 41 -20.10 10.53 -14.37
N PHE A 42 -19.62 10.69 -15.61
CA PHE A 42 -20.44 10.47 -16.79
C PHE A 42 -21.03 9.05 -16.81
N ASN A 43 -22.29 8.94 -17.22
CA ASN A 43 -23.02 7.66 -17.24
C ASN A 43 -22.28 6.57 -18.01
N VAL A 44 -21.65 6.94 -19.13
CA VAL A 44 -20.83 6.03 -19.97
C VAL A 44 -19.59 5.48 -19.26
N ASN A 45 -19.06 6.21 -18.28
CA ASN A 45 -17.84 5.86 -17.54
C ASN A 45 -18.11 5.09 -16.25
N ARG A 46 -19.37 5.01 -15.81
CA ARG A 46 -19.73 4.36 -14.55
C ARG A 46 -19.28 2.90 -14.46
N ALA A 47 -19.35 2.17 -15.58
CA ALA A 47 -18.93 0.77 -15.67
C ALA A 47 -17.40 0.60 -15.75
N LEU A 48 -16.65 1.67 -16.03
CA LEU A 48 -15.19 1.67 -16.09
C LEU A 48 -14.55 1.88 -14.70
N ASN A 49 -15.37 2.20 -13.69
CA ASN A 49 -14.95 2.39 -12.31
C ASN A 49 -15.23 1.15 -11.47
N ARG A 50 -14.18 0.59 -10.85
CA ARG A 50 -14.31 -0.54 -9.92
C ARG A 50 -15.08 -0.15 -8.65
N PHE A 51 -14.86 1.07 -8.16
CA PHE A 51 -15.50 1.62 -6.97
C PHE A 51 -16.15 2.96 -7.30
N ARG A 52 -17.37 3.17 -6.80
CA ARG A 52 -18.15 4.38 -7.07
C ARG A 52 -17.62 5.62 -6.35
N ASP A 53 -16.85 5.40 -5.30
CA ASP A 53 -16.31 6.40 -4.36
C ASP A 53 -14.80 6.59 -4.51
N VAL A 54 -14.15 5.91 -5.47
CA VAL A 54 -12.73 6.09 -5.77
C VAL A 54 -12.57 6.49 -7.22
N LEU A 55 -12.54 7.80 -7.47
CA LEU A 55 -12.51 8.39 -8.80
C LEU A 55 -11.24 9.26 -8.97
N PRO A 56 -10.66 9.35 -10.18
CA PRO A 56 -9.58 10.28 -10.45
C PRO A 56 -10.11 11.71 -10.53
N TYR A 57 -9.32 12.71 -10.09
CA TYR A 57 -9.66 14.10 -10.36
C TYR A 57 -9.52 14.41 -11.85
N ASP A 58 -10.36 15.30 -12.38
CA ASP A 58 -10.31 15.67 -13.80
C ASP A 58 -8.97 16.30 -14.22
N ASP A 59 -8.31 17.04 -13.32
CA ASP A 59 -7.08 17.79 -13.62
C ASP A 59 -5.81 16.95 -13.56
N THR A 60 -5.88 15.73 -13.01
CA THR A 60 -4.74 14.81 -12.89
C THR A 60 -5.01 13.44 -13.50
N ARG A 61 -6.20 13.19 -14.06
CA ARG A 61 -6.51 11.91 -14.70
C ARG A 61 -5.56 11.66 -15.88
N VAL A 62 -5.31 10.39 -16.15
CA VAL A 62 -4.71 9.99 -17.43
C VAL A 62 -5.81 9.98 -18.48
N CYS A 63 -5.53 10.59 -19.63
CA CYS A 63 -6.43 10.59 -20.79
C CYS A 63 -5.88 9.65 -21.85
N LEU A 64 -6.67 8.67 -22.27
CA LEU A 64 -6.33 7.81 -23.39
C LEU A 64 -6.43 8.60 -24.70
N THR A 65 -5.50 8.38 -25.62
CA THR A 65 -5.43 9.17 -26.87
C THR A 65 -6.09 8.49 -28.06
N GLN A 66 -6.29 7.17 -27.98
CA GLN A 66 -6.94 6.39 -29.02
C GLN A 66 -8.30 5.84 -28.52
N GLY A 67 -9.22 5.62 -29.45
CA GLY A 67 -10.57 5.13 -29.16
C GLY A 67 -11.61 6.26 -29.01
N SER A 68 -12.86 5.87 -28.75
CA SER A 68 -14.00 6.79 -28.67
C SER A 68 -14.20 7.42 -27.29
N ASN A 69 -13.51 6.92 -26.28
CA ASN A 69 -13.62 7.36 -24.89
C ASN A 69 -12.22 7.48 -24.27
N ASP A 70 -11.85 8.68 -23.83
CA ASP A 70 -10.52 8.97 -23.27
C ASP A 70 -10.36 8.54 -21.80
N TYR A 71 -11.41 7.94 -21.21
CA TYR A 71 -11.48 7.72 -19.78
C TYR A 71 -10.86 6.39 -19.33
N ILE A 72 -9.93 6.50 -18.38
CA ILE A 72 -9.47 5.41 -17.52
C ILE A 72 -9.37 5.91 -16.07
N ASN A 73 -9.71 5.08 -15.08
CA ASN A 73 -9.55 5.44 -13.67
C ASN A 73 -8.07 5.36 -13.24
N ALA A 74 -7.30 6.35 -13.68
CA ALA A 74 -5.89 6.50 -13.36
C ALA A 74 -5.57 7.98 -13.13
N SER A 75 -4.57 8.26 -12.30
CA SER A 75 -4.11 9.62 -12.02
C SER A 75 -2.59 9.70 -12.09
N TYR A 76 -2.07 10.76 -12.69
CA TYR A 76 -0.68 11.14 -12.49
C TYR A 76 -0.48 11.60 -11.05
N VAL A 77 0.56 11.10 -10.40
CA VAL A 77 0.99 11.55 -9.07
C VAL A 77 2.47 11.85 -9.12
N GLN A 78 2.84 13.06 -8.74
CA GLN A 78 4.18 13.59 -8.84
C GLN A 78 4.65 14.07 -7.47
N VAL A 79 5.93 13.85 -7.18
CA VAL A 79 6.63 14.46 -6.05
C VAL A 79 7.91 15.09 -6.62
N PRO A 80 7.84 16.35 -7.08
CA PRO A 80 8.95 17.00 -7.77
C PRO A 80 10.24 17.04 -6.94
N ALA A 81 10.14 17.27 -5.63
CA ALA A 81 11.28 17.28 -4.71
C ALA A 81 12.00 15.91 -4.63
N ALA A 82 11.30 14.82 -4.94
CA ALA A 82 11.88 13.47 -5.01
C ALA A 82 12.37 13.11 -6.43
N ASN A 83 12.11 13.95 -7.43
CA ASN A 83 12.17 13.60 -8.85
C ASN A 83 11.44 12.27 -9.11
N ARG A 84 10.16 12.21 -8.69
CA ARG A 84 9.30 11.05 -8.83
C ARG A 84 8.00 11.40 -9.53
N LYS A 85 7.62 10.59 -10.50
CA LYS A 85 6.33 10.61 -11.19
C LYS A 85 5.81 9.18 -11.28
N TYR A 86 4.54 8.98 -11.01
CA TYR A 86 3.86 7.71 -11.08
C TYR A 86 2.53 7.88 -11.81
N ILE A 87 1.98 6.76 -12.26
CA ILE A 87 0.55 6.64 -12.57
C ILE A 87 -0.06 5.69 -11.55
N LEU A 88 -1.04 6.17 -10.79
CA LEU A 88 -1.80 5.34 -9.85
C LEU A 88 -3.15 5.01 -10.46
N THR A 89 -3.49 3.73 -10.50
CA THR A 89 -4.73 3.25 -11.14
C THR A 89 -5.42 2.19 -10.30
N GLN A 90 -6.70 1.95 -10.56
CA GLN A 90 -7.43 0.81 -9.98
C GLN A 90 -6.89 -0.52 -10.55
N GLY A 91 -7.13 -1.63 -9.84
CA GLY A 91 -6.94 -2.96 -10.41
C GLY A 91 -7.84 -3.14 -11.62
N PRO A 92 -7.32 -3.47 -12.81
CA PRO A 92 -8.11 -3.55 -14.04
C PRO A 92 -9.36 -4.41 -13.88
N LEU A 93 -10.46 -3.96 -14.50
CA LEU A 93 -11.65 -4.77 -14.73
C LEU A 93 -11.45 -5.58 -16.02
N GLN A 94 -12.26 -6.62 -16.22
CA GLN A 94 -12.25 -7.36 -17.48
C GLN A 94 -12.43 -6.42 -18.68
N THR A 95 -13.41 -5.51 -18.59
CA THR A 95 -13.73 -4.53 -19.64
C THR A 95 -12.75 -3.36 -19.76
N THR A 96 -11.79 -3.21 -18.85
CA THR A 96 -10.80 -2.13 -18.89
C THR A 96 -9.37 -2.64 -18.99
N SER A 97 -9.18 -3.93 -19.30
CA SER A 97 -7.84 -4.52 -19.41
C SER A 97 -7.13 -4.04 -20.68
N GLY A 98 -7.85 -3.89 -21.79
CA GLY A 98 -7.34 -3.26 -23.02
C GLY A 98 -6.93 -1.81 -22.76
N HIS A 99 -7.82 -0.99 -22.19
CA HIS A 99 -7.53 0.39 -21.77
C HIS A 99 -6.29 0.50 -20.86
N PHE A 100 -6.10 -0.45 -19.94
CA PHE A 100 -4.92 -0.47 -19.07
C PHE A 100 -3.63 -0.63 -19.88
N TRP A 101 -3.58 -1.58 -20.82
CA TRP A 101 -2.39 -1.78 -21.67
C TRP A 101 -2.20 -0.66 -22.69
N GLN A 102 -3.29 -0.07 -23.19
CA GLN A 102 -3.24 1.14 -23.98
C GLN A 102 -2.58 2.28 -23.20
N MET A 103 -2.97 2.48 -21.93
CA MET A 103 -2.30 3.44 -21.05
C MET A 103 -0.82 3.10 -20.87
N VAL A 104 -0.45 1.83 -20.64
CA VAL A 104 0.97 1.41 -20.54
C VAL A 104 1.73 1.80 -21.81
N TRP A 105 1.15 1.56 -22.99
CA TRP A 105 1.75 1.87 -24.29
C TRP A 105 1.89 3.38 -24.52
N GLU A 106 0.80 4.13 -24.43
CA GLU A 106 0.76 5.57 -24.70
C GLU A 106 1.66 6.36 -23.74
N GLN A 107 1.76 5.90 -22.50
CA GLN A 107 2.59 6.55 -21.49
C GLN A 107 4.06 6.11 -21.55
N ASN A 108 4.43 5.22 -22.46
CA ASN A 108 5.78 4.64 -22.54
C ASN A 108 6.25 4.06 -21.19
N SER A 109 5.32 3.49 -20.42
CA SER A 109 5.59 2.97 -19.08
C SER A 109 6.25 1.61 -19.18
N ARG A 110 7.44 1.46 -18.59
CA ARG A 110 8.20 0.19 -18.62
C ARG A 110 7.93 -0.72 -17.43
N VAL A 111 7.51 -0.16 -16.29
CA VAL A 111 7.38 -0.90 -15.03
C VAL A 111 5.94 -0.81 -14.51
N ILE A 112 5.39 -1.96 -14.13
CA ILE A 112 4.10 -2.10 -13.47
C ILE A 112 4.33 -2.71 -12.08
N ILE A 113 3.67 -2.16 -11.07
CA ILE A 113 3.74 -2.61 -9.69
C ILE A 113 2.32 -2.91 -9.20
N MET A 114 2.04 -4.19 -8.96
CA MET A 114 0.76 -4.72 -8.53
C MET A 114 0.85 -5.15 -7.07
N LEU A 115 0.23 -4.39 -6.18
CA LEU A 115 0.26 -4.63 -4.73
C LEU A 115 -0.98 -5.38 -4.21
N THR A 116 -1.67 -6.12 -5.07
CA THR A 116 -2.89 -6.88 -4.72
C THR A 116 -2.86 -8.24 -5.38
N HIS A 117 -3.44 -9.25 -4.75
CA HIS A 117 -3.78 -10.48 -5.48
C HIS A 117 -5.05 -10.26 -6.31
N LEU A 118 -5.30 -11.16 -7.28
CA LEU A 118 -6.52 -11.15 -8.09
C LEU A 118 -7.77 -11.32 -7.21
N VAL A 119 -7.67 -12.23 -6.24
CA VAL A 119 -8.72 -12.54 -5.27
C VAL A 119 -8.15 -12.44 -3.87
N GLU A 120 -8.84 -11.72 -2.99
CA GLU A 120 -8.48 -11.62 -1.56
C GLU A 120 -9.73 -11.83 -0.73
N LYS A 121 -9.68 -12.72 0.28
CA LYS A 121 -10.82 -13.07 1.15
C LYS A 121 -12.09 -13.41 0.35
N GLY A 122 -11.92 -14.12 -0.78
CA GLY A 122 -13.02 -14.52 -1.67
C GLY A 122 -13.60 -13.39 -2.54
N CYS A 123 -13.02 -12.20 -2.53
CA CYS A 123 -13.48 -11.06 -3.32
C CYS A 123 -12.53 -10.77 -4.49
N ASN A 124 -13.07 -10.56 -5.69
CA ASN A 124 -12.30 -10.17 -6.87
C ASN A 124 -11.76 -8.72 -6.71
N LYS A 125 -10.46 -8.59 -6.50
CA LYS A 125 -9.77 -7.31 -6.31
C LYS A 125 -9.17 -6.77 -7.60
N CYS A 126 -8.80 -7.65 -8.53
CA CYS A 126 -8.20 -7.33 -9.83
C CYS A 126 -8.56 -8.42 -10.84
N TRP A 127 -8.83 -8.06 -12.10
CA TRP A 127 -8.95 -9.03 -13.18
C TRP A 127 -7.56 -9.57 -13.56
N LEU A 128 -7.50 -10.80 -14.10
CA LEU A 128 -6.26 -11.32 -14.70
C LEU A 128 -6.03 -10.61 -16.04
N TYR A 129 -5.30 -9.49 -16.00
CA TYR A 129 -5.06 -8.63 -17.16
C TYR A 129 -3.75 -8.96 -17.89
N TYR A 130 -3.00 -9.97 -17.44
CA TYR A 130 -1.70 -10.35 -18.00
C TYR A 130 -1.64 -11.87 -18.22
N PRO A 131 -0.85 -12.36 -19.20
CA PRO A 131 -0.65 -13.79 -19.40
C PRO A 131 0.07 -14.41 -18.21
N ASP A 132 -0.32 -15.64 -17.85
CA ASP A 132 0.33 -16.45 -16.84
C ASP A 132 0.67 -17.81 -17.43
N TYR A 133 1.81 -18.37 -17.03
CA TYR A 133 2.37 -19.60 -17.59
C TYR A 133 1.41 -20.79 -17.50
N GLN A 134 0.49 -20.76 -16.53
CA GLN A 134 -0.47 -21.85 -16.29
C GLN A 134 -1.66 -21.86 -17.27
N ASN A 135 -1.93 -20.75 -17.98
CA ASN A 135 -3.07 -20.64 -18.88
C ASN A 135 -2.60 -20.46 -20.33
N ASP A 136 -2.20 -19.24 -20.67
CA ASP A 136 -1.83 -18.80 -22.01
C ASP A 136 -0.58 -17.94 -21.94
N SER A 137 0.36 -18.16 -22.85
CA SER A 137 1.59 -17.37 -22.96
C SER A 137 1.36 -15.98 -23.57
N GLU A 138 0.18 -15.71 -24.14
CA GLU A 138 -0.18 -14.41 -24.68
C GLU A 138 -1.66 -14.06 -24.47
N ILE A 139 -1.95 -12.76 -24.34
CA ILE A 139 -3.31 -12.20 -24.34
C ILE A 139 -3.37 -11.10 -25.40
N LYS A 140 -4.40 -11.15 -26.25
CA LYS A 140 -4.71 -10.10 -27.24
C LYS A 140 -5.86 -9.23 -26.73
N PHE A 141 -5.72 -7.92 -26.94
CA PHE A 141 -6.70 -6.91 -26.63
C PHE A 141 -7.12 -6.24 -27.95
N ASP A 142 -8.08 -6.87 -28.64
CA ASP A 142 -8.53 -6.45 -29.97
C ASP A 142 -9.16 -5.06 -29.97
N ASP A 143 -9.69 -4.60 -28.82
CA ASP A 143 -10.27 -3.26 -28.64
C ASP A 143 -9.24 -2.12 -28.74
N VAL A 144 -7.95 -2.43 -28.59
CA VAL A 144 -6.85 -1.45 -28.58
C VAL A 144 -5.67 -1.86 -29.47
N ASP A 145 -5.82 -2.91 -30.29
CA ASP A 145 -4.77 -3.46 -31.15
C ASP A 145 -3.44 -3.75 -30.43
N LEU A 146 -3.50 -4.26 -29.20
CA LEU A 146 -2.33 -4.63 -28.40
C LEU A 146 -2.31 -6.12 -28.08
N LYS A 147 -1.09 -6.66 -27.95
CA LYS A 147 -0.86 -8.02 -27.47
C LYS A 147 0.19 -8.01 -26.38
N VAL A 148 -0.02 -8.80 -25.34
CA VAL A 148 0.94 -9.00 -24.25
C VAL A 148 1.38 -10.45 -24.26
N THR A 149 2.69 -10.67 -24.34
CA THR A 149 3.28 -12.01 -24.32
C THR A 149 4.15 -12.18 -23.09
N PHE A 150 3.99 -13.29 -22.38
CA PHE A 150 4.85 -13.69 -21.28
C PHE A 150 6.21 -14.15 -21.79
N ILE A 151 7.28 -13.64 -21.17
CA ILE A 151 8.66 -13.94 -21.56
C ILE A 151 9.34 -14.80 -20.50
N SER A 152 9.27 -14.37 -19.24
CA SER A 152 9.89 -15.08 -18.12
C SER A 152 9.39 -14.51 -16.80
N ASP A 153 9.57 -15.26 -15.73
CA ASP A 153 9.44 -14.77 -14.37
C ASP A 153 10.67 -15.10 -13.53
N ARG A 154 10.77 -14.42 -12.40
CA ARG A 154 11.73 -14.67 -11.34
C ARG A 154 10.99 -14.56 -10.01
N GLN A 155 10.93 -15.67 -9.30
CA GLN A 155 10.40 -15.73 -7.95
C GLN A 155 11.43 -15.16 -6.97
N TYR A 156 11.03 -14.14 -6.21
CA TYR A 156 11.75 -13.67 -5.03
C TYR A 156 11.08 -14.24 -3.78
N ARG A 157 11.69 -14.01 -2.62
CA ARG A 157 11.19 -14.51 -1.34
C ARG A 157 9.77 -14.03 -1.02
N TYR A 158 9.41 -12.80 -1.41
CA TYR A 158 8.18 -12.13 -1.00
C TYR A 158 7.29 -11.62 -2.15
N TYR A 159 7.78 -11.70 -3.39
CA TYR A 159 7.11 -11.18 -4.58
C TYR A 159 7.68 -11.85 -5.83
N THR A 160 7.07 -11.59 -6.97
CA THR A 160 7.46 -12.16 -8.26
C THR A 160 7.72 -11.03 -9.24
N GLN A 161 8.84 -11.12 -9.97
CA GLN A 161 9.08 -10.28 -11.14
C GLN A 161 8.67 -11.07 -12.38
N ARG A 162 7.80 -10.52 -13.21
CA ARG A 162 7.49 -11.03 -14.55
C ARG A 162 8.04 -10.08 -15.61
N LYS A 163 8.44 -10.64 -16.74
CA LYS A 163 8.82 -9.92 -17.94
C LYS A 163 7.81 -10.23 -19.02
N PHE A 164 7.26 -9.18 -19.60
CA PHE A 164 6.36 -9.26 -20.73
C PHE A 164 6.96 -8.56 -21.94
N GLU A 165 6.51 -8.94 -23.12
CA GLU A 165 6.61 -8.15 -24.33
C GLU A 165 5.23 -7.58 -24.65
N LEU A 166 5.14 -6.26 -24.72
CA LEU A 166 3.93 -5.54 -25.16
C LEU A 166 4.12 -5.18 -26.63
N ILE A 167 3.24 -5.67 -27.48
CA ILE A 167 3.32 -5.55 -28.94
C ILE A 167 2.14 -4.73 -29.42
N ASN A 168 2.42 -3.70 -30.22
CA ASN A 168 1.40 -2.95 -30.94
C ASN A 168 1.15 -3.64 -32.29
N LEU A 169 -0.04 -4.20 -32.46
CA LEU A 169 -0.40 -5.01 -33.62
C LEU A 169 -0.56 -4.17 -34.89
N SER A 170 -0.91 -2.88 -34.75
CA SER A 170 -1.05 -1.97 -35.89
C SER A 170 0.29 -1.54 -36.50
N THR A 171 1.35 -1.44 -35.68
CA THR A 171 2.67 -0.94 -36.10
C THR A 171 3.74 -2.02 -36.15
N GLY A 172 3.55 -3.14 -35.45
CA GLY A 172 4.56 -4.18 -35.25
C GLY A 172 5.65 -3.82 -34.22
N GLU A 173 5.62 -2.63 -33.61
CA GLU A 173 6.57 -2.24 -32.56
C GLU A 173 6.34 -3.08 -31.29
N SER A 174 7.42 -3.50 -30.62
CA SER A 174 7.36 -4.17 -29.33
C SER A 174 8.19 -3.47 -28.26
N ARG A 175 7.72 -3.56 -27.00
CA ARG A 175 8.34 -2.95 -25.82
C ARG A 175 8.43 -3.97 -24.69
N PRO A 176 9.59 -4.12 -24.03
CA PRO A 176 9.67 -4.98 -22.86
C PRO A 176 9.03 -4.30 -21.66
N ILE A 177 8.28 -5.05 -20.86
CA ILE A 177 7.61 -4.57 -19.64
C ILE A 177 8.07 -5.42 -18.46
N ILE A 178 8.38 -4.78 -17.34
CA ILE A 178 8.67 -5.43 -16.07
C ILE A 178 7.44 -5.29 -15.17
N HIS A 179 6.97 -6.40 -14.63
CA HIS A 179 5.80 -6.43 -13.76
C HIS A 179 6.18 -7.04 -12.41
N TRP A 180 5.90 -6.32 -11.34
CA TRP A 180 6.12 -6.78 -9.98
C TRP A 180 4.78 -7.10 -9.34
N SER A 181 4.59 -8.32 -8.84
CA SER A 181 3.35 -8.71 -8.17
C SER A 181 3.55 -9.78 -7.12
N ASP A 182 2.46 -10.39 -6.66
CA ASP A 182 2.44 -11.45 -5.65
C ASP A 182 3.10 -11.05 -4.33
N PHE A 183 3.14 -9.74 -4.07
CA PHE A 183 3.52 -9.19 -2.79
C PHE A 183 2.41 -9.43 -1.77
N ASP A 184 2.70 -10.24 -0.75
CA ASP A 184 1.74 -10.58 0.30
C ASP A 184 1.49 -9.38 1.24
N TRP A 185 0.58 -8.51 0.82
CA TRP A 185 0.08 -7.40 1.61
C TRP A 185 -1.25 -7.77 2.27
N PRO A 186 -1.34 -7.81 3.60
CA PRO A 186 -2.57 -8.21 4.29
C PRO A 186 -3.73 -7.23 4.01
N ASP A 187 -4.87 -7.75 3.54
CA ASP A 187 -6.04 -6.94 3.19
C ASP A 187 -6.62 -6.22 4.43
N HIS A 188 -6.85 -4.90 4.29
CA HIS A 188 -7.22 -3.92 5.33
C HIS A 188 -6.18 -3.67 6.44
N GLY A 189 -4.93 -4.11 6.25
CA GLY A 189 -3.83 -3.83 7.17
C GLY A 189 -2.62 -3.20 6.50
N ALA A 190 -1.49 -3.37 7.16
CA ALA A 190 -0.16 -3.09 6.65
C ALA A 190 0.77 -4.26 7.01
N PRO A 191 1.87 -4.47 6.28
CA PRO A 191 2.89 -5.44 6.67
C PRO A 191 3.36 -5.14 8.09
N LYS A 192 3.63 -6.18 8.89
CA LYS A 192 4.19 -6.00 10.24
C LYS A 192 5.69 -5.74 10.20
N ASN A 193 6.37 -6.41 9.27
CA ASN A 193 7.78 -6.25 8.99
C ASN A 193 7.93 -5.32 7.75
N PRO A 194 8.67 -4.20 7.83
CA PRO A 194 8.92 -3.34 6.67
C PRO A 194 9.90 -3.96 5.65
N GLU A 195 10.65 -5.02 6.01
CA GLU A 195 11.66 -5.64 5.14
C GLU A 195 11.14 -6.04 3.76
N PRO A 196 10.09 -6.87 3.62
CA PRO A 196 9.62 -7.27 2.28
C PRO A 196 9.27 -6.08 1.40
N PHE A 197 8.66 -5.06 2.01
CA PHE A 197 8.24 -3.85 1.33
C PHE A 197 9.46 -3.03 0.86
N LEU A 198 10.47 -2.88 1.72
CA LEU A 198 11.69 -2.14 1.40
C LEU A 198 12.56 -2.87 0.38
N GLN A 199 12.60 -4.21 0.41
CA GLN A 199 13.23 -5.03 -0.63
C GLN A 199 12.55 -4.82 -1.98
N LEU A 200 11.21 -4.92 -2.05
CA LEU A 200 10.46 -4.65 -3.27
C LEU A 200 10.72 -3.23 -3.80
N LEU A 201 10.68 -2.22 -2.93
CA LEU A 201 10.95 -0.83 -3.29
C LEU A 201 12.36 -0.65 -3.84
N GLY A 202 13.35 -1.26 -3.19
CA GLY A 202 14.73 -1.31 -3.67
C GLY A 202 14.82 -1.92 -5.07
N ASP A 203 14.27 -3.11 -5.27
CA ASP A 203 14.32 -3.82 -6.55
C ASP A 203 13.61 -3.05 -7.68
N VAL A 204 12.48 -2.40 -7.39
CA VAL A 204 11.79 -1.50 -8.32
C VAL A 204 12.70 -0.35 -8.74
N ARG A 205 13.42 0.27 -7.80
CA ARG A 205 14.40 1.33 -8.14
C ARG A 205 15.54 0.80 -9.00
N HIS A 206 16.12 -0.35 -8.63
CA HIS A 206 17.26 -0.95 -9.33
C HIS A 206 16.92 -1.42 -10.74
N CYS A 207 15.67 -1.82 -11.02
CA CYS A 207 15.25 -2.21 -12.36
C CYS A 207 15.05 -1.04 -13.33
N GLY A 208 15.32 0.20 -12.90
CA GLY A 208 15.22 1.40 -13.74
C GLY A 208 13.80 1.93 -13.89
N ALA A 209 12.93 1.71 -12.89
CA ALA A 209 11.53 2.17 -12.94
C ALA A 209 11.37 3.69 -13.13
N PHE A 210 12.38 4.48 -12.81
CA PHE A 210 12.39 5.94 -12.95
C PHE A 210 13.47 6.45 -13.92
N ASP A 211 13.92 5.60 -14.84
CA ASP A 211 14.85 6.00 -15.89
C ASP A 211 14.15 6.98 -16.85
N VAL A 212 14.82 8.10 -17.15
CA VAL A 212 14.29 9.22 -17.94
C VAL A 212 13.92 8.87 -19.38
N ARG A 213 14.38 7.72 -19.90
CA ARG A 213 14.04 7.22 -21.23
C ARG A 213 12.62 6.67 -21.31
N TYR A 214 12.03 6.33 -20.17
CA TYR A 214 10.68 5.76 -20.07
C TYR A 214 9.74 6.72 -19.38
N GLY A 215 8.45 6.50 -19.58
CA GLY A 215 7.42 7.16 -18.80
C GLY A 215 7.31 6.62 -17.37
N PRO A 216 6.40 7.20 -16.59
CA PRO A 216 6.26 6.86 -15.17
C PRO A 216 5.85 5.40 -14.96
N PRO A 217 6.33 4.75 -13.89
CA PRO A 217 5.85 3.42 -13.52
C PRO A 217 4.37 3.49 -13.15
N ILE A 218 3.65 2.44 -13.50
CA ILE A 218 2.24 2.27 -13.18
C ILE A 218 2.13 1.44 -11.91
N LEU A 219 1.44 1.98 -10.91
CA LEU A 219 1.27 1.37 -9.62
C LEU A 219 -0.22 1.17 -9.34
N HIS A 220 -0.61 -0.04 -8.97
CA HIS A 220 -1.99 -0.29 -8.57
C HIS A 220 -2.09 -1.29 -7.41
N CYS A 221 -3.26 -1.29 -6.81
CA CYS A 221 -3.74 -2.36 -5.94
C CYS A 221 -5.16 -2.69 -6.41
N SER A 222 -6.15 -2.84 -5.52
CA SER A 222 -7.54 -2.96 -5.95
C SER A 222 -8.14 -1.59 -6.31
N ALA A 223 -8.11 -0.61 -5.40
CA ALA A 223 -8.65 0.73 -5.63
C ALA A 223 -7.59 1.74 -6.15
N GLY A 224 -6.31 1.41 -6.02
CA GLY A 224 -5.21 2.31 -6.41
C GLY A 224 -4.98 3.48 -5.46
N ILE A 225 -5.33 3.34 -4.18
CA ILE A 225 -5.21 4.45 -3.20
C ILE A 225 -4.56 4.06 -1.86
N GLY A 226 -4.93 2.93 -1.24
CA GLY A 226 -4.37 2.53 0.07
C GLY A 226 -2.90 2.13 -0.01
N ARG A 227 -2.64 0.88 -0.43
CA ARG A 227 -1.30 0.30 -0.58
C ARG A 227 -0.43 1.10 -1.55
N SER A 228 -1.04 1.54 -2.66
CA SER A 228 -0.38 2.38 -3.67
C SER A 228 0.07 3.72 -3.09
N GLY A 229 -0.76 4.36 -2.25
CA GLY A 229 -0.39 5.60 -1.56
C GLY A 229 0.79 5.41 -0.60
N THR A 230 0.80 4.31 0.16
CA THR A 230 1.91 3.96 1.05
C THR A 230 3.22 3.77 0.27
N PHE A 231 3.19 3.05 -0.86
CA PHE A 231 4.38 2.86 -1.69
C PHE A 231 4.97 4.18 -2.18
N VAL A 232 4.13 5.04 -2.76
CA VAL A 232 4.56 6.35 -3.29
C VAL A 232 5.11 7.24 -2.19
N LEU A 233 4.45 7.29 -1.04
CA LEU A 233 4.87 8.12 0.09
C LEU A 233 6.25 7.69 0.59
N VAL A 234 6.44 6.40 0.88
CA VAL A 234 7.71 5.90 1.42
C VAL A 234 8.84 6.04 0.41
N ASP A 235 8.60 5.71 -0.87
CA ASP A 235 9.61 5.88 -1.93
C ASP A 235 10.03 7.35 -2.07
N SER A 236 9.07 8.27 -2.08
CA SER A 236 9.35 9.70 -2.23
C SER A 236 10.16 10.24 -1.05
N ILE A 237 9.76 9.92 0.18
CA ILE A 237 10.45 10.38 1.39
C ILE A 237 11.88 9.83 1.45
N LEU A 238 12.07 8.53 1.23
CA LEU A 238 13.39 7.90 1.21
C LEU A 238 14.28 8.42 0.07
N LYS A 239 13.70 8.98 -1.00
CA LYS A 239 14.46 9.61 -2.08
C LYS A 239 14.83 11.06 -1.76
N MET A 240 13.98 11.79 -1.03
CA MET A 240 14.23 13.18 -0.67
C MET A 240 15.29 13.32 0.42
N LEU A 241 15.22 12.49 1.47
CA LEU A 241 16.02 12.65 2.68
C LEU A 241 17.56 12.65 2.48
N PRO A 242 18.15 11.81 1.60
CA PRO A 242 19.59 11.85 1.36
C PRO A 242 20.08 13.13 0.66
N HIS A 243 19.19 13.90 0.03
CA HIS A 243 19.55 15.07 -0.76
C HIS A 243 19.20 16.40 -0.08
N THR A 244 18.62 16.36 1.11
CA THR A 244 18.31 17.56 1.90
C THR A 244 19.46 17.86 2.85
N GLN A 245 20.01 19.08 2.78
CA GLN A 245 21.04 19.57 3.70
C GLN A 245 20.57 19.49 5.18
N THR A 246 19.27 19.59 5.37
CA THR A 246 18.55 19.52 6.65
C THR A 246 17.45 18.47 6.55
N PRO A 247 17.74 17.19 6.87
CA PRO A 247 16.73 16.11 6.88
C PRO A 247 15.51 16.39 7.77
N SER A 248 15.62 17.35 8.69
CA SER A 248 14.52 17.88 9.51
C SER A 248 13.39 18.53 8.71
N ASP A 249 13.66 18.96 7.48
CA ASP A 249 12.73 19.78 6.69
C ASP A 249 11.76 18.93 5.86
N VAL A 250 11.98 17.61 5.80
CA VAL A 250 11.09 16.68 5.10
C VAL A 250 10.00 16.21 6.05
N SER A 251 8.79 16.75 5.85
CA SER A 251 7.58 16.34 6.55
C SER A 251 6.84 15.24 5.77
N LEU A 252 6.70 14.06 6.39
CA LEU A 252 5.93 12.96 5.81
C LEU A 252 4.47 13.35 5.58
N MET A 253 3.88 14.12 6.51
CA MET A 253 2.50 14.56 6.42
C MET A 253 2.27 15.56 5.27
N ASP A 254 3.22 16.45 5.02
CA ASP A 254 3.12 17.42 3.93
C ASP A 254 3.25 16.74 2.57
N VAL A 255 4.14 15.75 2.44
CA VAL A 255 4.22 14.93 1.22
C VAL A 255 2.95 14.13 1.02
N LEU A 256 2.37 13.53 2.08
CA LEU A 256 1.08 12.84 2.00
C LEU A 256 -0.05 13.79 1.55
N ALA A 257 -0.13 14.98 2.14
CA ALA A 257 -1.11 15.99 1.74
C ALA A 257 -0.92 16.38 0.27
N HIS A 258 0.32 16.57 -0.18
CA HIS A 258 0.65 16.90 -1.55
C HIS A 258 0.21 15.82 -2.56
N ILE A 259 0.51 14.55 -2.30
CA ILE A 259 0.11 13.46 -3.22
C ILE A 259 -1.41 13.24 -3.21
N ARG A 260 -2.09 13.50 -2.09
CA ARG A 260 -3.56 13.43 -2.01
C ARG A 260 -4.27 14.51 -2.83
N MET A 261 -3.63 15.66 -3.08
CA MET A 261 -4.15 16.68 -4.01
C MET A 261 -4.20 16.19 -5.46
N GLN A 262 -3.51 15.11 -5.79
CA GLN A 262 -3.40 14.56 -7.14
C GLN A 262 -4.20 13.27 -7.32
N ARG A 263 -4.40 12.48 -6.26
CA ARG A 263 -5.36 11.37 -6.25
C ARG A 263 -6.02 11.27 -4.88
N TYR A 264 -7.34 11.24 -4.86
CA TYR A 264 -8.10 11.21 -3.61
C TYR A 264 -7.77 9.97 -2.76
N GLY A 265 -7.73 10.15 -1.43
CA GLY A 265 -7.76 9.04 -0.48
C GLY A 265 -6.49 8.19 -0.39
N LEU A 266 -5.33 8.68 -0.85
CA LEU A 266 -4.07 7.93 -0.71
C LEU A 266 -3.78 7.62 0.77
N ILE A 267 -3.45 6.36 1.08
CA ILE A 267 -3.40 5.80 2.44
C ILE A 267 -4.79 5.79 3.10
N GLN A 268 -5.34 4.61 3.33
CA GLN A 268 -6.75 4.42 3.68
C GLN A 268 -6.99 4.13 5.17
N THR A 269 -5.96 3.79 5.93
CA THR A 269 -6.11 3.50 7.37
C THR A 269 -4.99 4.12 8.22
N PRO A 270 -5.23 4.36 9.51
CA PRO A 270 -4.20 4.78 10.45
C PRO A 270 -3.02 3.80 10.51
N GLU A 271 -3.27 2.50 10.37
CA GLU A 271 -2.24 1.46 10.35
C GLU A 271 -1.31 1.58 9.13
N GLN A 272 -1.86 1.94 7.96
CA GLN A 272 -1.04 2.20 6.76
C GLN A 272 -0.19 3.46 6.91
N LEU A 273 -0.73 4.50 7.56
CA LEU A 273 0.03 5.71 7.86
C LEU A 273 1.16 5.40 8.85
N ARG A 274 0.85 4.73 9.96
CA ARG A 274 1.83 4.23 10.94
C ARG A 274 2.92 3.39 10.28
N PHE A 275 2.54 2.46 9.42
CA PHE A 275 3.49 1.63 8.68
C PHE A 275 4.39 2.45 7.75
N SER A 276 3.86 3.53 7.15
CA SER A 276 4.67 4.42 6.30
C SER A 276 5.82 5.05 7.10
N TYR A 277 5.56 5.51 8.34
CA TYR A 277 6.61 5.98 9.25
C TYR A 277 7.63 4.89 9.56
N ILE A 278 7.17 3.69 9.93
CA ILE A 278 8.04 2.56 10.26
C ILE A 278 8.95 2.20 9.07
N ALA A 279 8.39 2.13 7.87
CA ALA A 279 9.14 1.81 6.66
C ALA A 279 10.16 2.89 6.31
N VAL A 280 9.82 4.18 6.47
CA VAL A 280 10.78 5.28 6.28
C VAL A 280 11.93 5.19 7.30
N ILE A 281 11.62 5.04 8.59
CA ILE A 281 12.64 4.97 9.65
C ILE A 281 13.57 3.78 9.41
N ALA A 282 13.01 2.61 9.08
CA ALA A 282 13.81 1.42 8.77
C ALA A 282 14.65 1.61 7.51
N GLY A 283 14.08 2.17 6.44
CA GLY A 283 14.79 2.45 5.20
C GLY A 283 15.95 3.42 5.36
N LEU A 284 15.80 4.45 6.20
CA LEU A 284 16.87 5.40 6.50
C LEU A 284 18.06 4.76 7.21
N LYS A 285 17.80 3.87 8.18
CA LYS A 285 18.88 3.16 8.87
C LYS A 285 19.69 2.32 7.88
N ILE A 286 19.02 1.61 6.97
CA ILE A 286 19.68 0.83 5.92
C ILE A 286 20.52 1.72 4.99
N LEU A 287 19.99 2.86 4.56
CA LEU A 287 20.74 3.79 3.70
C LEU A 287 21.99 4.31 4.41
N ASN A 288 21.89 4.69 5.69
CA ASN A 288 23.03 5.15 6.47
C ASN A 288 24.10 4.07 6.65
N GLU A 289 23.69 2.82 6.89
CA GLU A 289 24.63 1.70 7.01
C GLU A 289 25.34 1.40 5.68
N ILE A 290 24.62 1.47 4.55
CA ILE A 290 25.22 1.32 3.22
C ILE A 290 26.27 2.41 2.99
N GLU A 291 25.94 3.68 3.25
CA GLU A 291 26.87 4.80 3.11
C GLU A 291 28.11 4.66 4.00
N GLN A 292 27.96 4.22 5.25
CA GLN A 292 29.08 3.95 6.15
C GLN A 292 29.96 2.81 5.65
N THR A 293 29.37 1.75 5.10
CA THR A 293 30.14 0.64 4.55
C THR A 293 30.88 1.03 3.28
N GLU A 294 30.25 1.74 2.34
CA GLU A 294 30.90 2.23 1.13
C GLU A 294 32.01 3.25 1.45
N GLY A 295 31.78 4.15 2.41
CA GLY A 295 32.78 5.09 2.91
C GLY A 295 33.99 4.38 3.56
N SER A 296 33.74 3.35 4.37
CA SER A 296 34.80 2.54 5.00
C SER A 296 35.60 1.72 3.99
N PHE A 297 34.97 1.23 2.91
CA PHE A 297 35.65 0.52 1.83
C PHE A 297 36.56 1.47 1.04
N ILE A 298 36.16 2.73 0.85
CA ILE A 298 36.97 3.77 0.21
C ILE A 298 38.14 4.18 1.13
N GLU A 299 37.92 4.38 2.43
CA GLU A 299 39.00 4.68 3.38
C GLU A 299 40.01 3.54 3.53
N CYS A 300 39.55 2.29 3.57
CA CYS A 300 40.46 1.13 3.60
C CYS A 300 41.26 0.99 2.29
N SER A 301 40.66 1.31 1.13
CA SER A 301 41.39 1.25 -0.15
C SER A 301 42.37 2.41 -0.34
N PHE A 302 42.15 3.56 0.29
CA PHE A 302 43.16 4.64 0.39
C PHE A 302 44.30 4.28 1.36
N ASN A 303 44.01 3.62 2.49
CA ASN A 303 45.03 3.20 3.45
C ASN A 303 45.85 1.96 3.05
N LEU A 304 45.50 1.31 1.94
CA LEU A 304 46.26 0.21 1.33
C LEU A 304 47.30 0.67 0.29
N SER A 305 47.55 1.98 0.18
CA SER A 305 48.51 2.55 -0.78
C SER A 305 49.72 3.26 -0.15
N SER A 306 50.01 3.00 1.12
CA SER A 306 51.22 3.47 1.81
C SER A 306 52.02 2.31 2.37
N ASP A 307 52.49 1.41 1.51
CA ASP A 307 53.69 0.63 1.79
C ASP A 307 54.65 0.81 0.61
N SER A 308 55.77 1.44 0.95
CA SER A 308 56.93 1.67 0.10
C SER A 308 57.63 0.36 -0.24
N GLU A 309 57.97 0.15 -1.51
CA GLU A 309 59.17 -0.59 -1.88
C GLU A 309 59.74 -0.08 -3.20
N SER A 310 61.07 -0.03 -3.17
CA SER A 310 62.04 0.61 -4.06
C SER A 310 62.40 -0.19 -5.31
N ASP A 311 62.83 0.54 -6.35
CA ASP A 311 63.85 0.23 -7.38
C ASP A 311 63.92 -1.19 -8.00
N ASP A 312 63.65 -1.30 -9.32
CA ASP A 312 64.71 -1.52 -10.32
C ASP A 312 64.16 -1.59 -11.78
N ASP A 313 65.05 -1.20 -12.70
CA ASP A 313 64.93 -1.03 -14.15
C ASP A 313 64.34 -2.23 -14.94
N ASP A 314 63.60 -1.96 -16.04
CA ASP A 314 64.10 -2.29 -17.39
C ASP A 314 63.24 -1.79 -18.58
N LYS A 315 63.93 -1.42 -19.66
CA LYS A 315 63.39 -0.93 -20.95
C LYS A 315 63.01 -2.10 -21.88
N ASN A 316 61.86 -2.00 -22.58
CA ASN A 316 61.73 -2.04 -24.05
C ASN A 316 60.36 -2.52 -24.59
N ASN A 317 59.70 -1.62 -25.34
CA ASN A 317 59.25 -1.76 -26.73
C ASN A 317 57.91 -2.43 -27.13
N PHE A 318 57.31 -1.80 -28.16
CA PHE A 318 56.27 -2.21 -29.13
C PHE A 318 54.76 -2.13 -28.83
N ASN A 319 54.16 -1.10 -29.45
CA ASN A 319 52.90 -1.04 -30.20
C ASN A 319 51.99 -2.29 -30.23
N SER A 320 50.77 -2.13 -29.72
CA SER A 320 49.56 -2.73 -30.29
C SER A 320 48.31 -2.02 -29.76
N LYS A 321 47.62 -1.28 -30.63
CA LYS A 321 46.26 -0.77 -30.40
C LYS A 321 45.33 -1.96 -30.09
N ARG A 322 44.87 -2.07 -28.83
CA ARG A 322 43.70 -2.86 -28.44
C ARG A 322 42.73 -1.96 -27.68
N TYR A 323 41.53 -1.85 -28.22
CA TYR A 323 40.36 -1.29 -27.55
C TYR A 323 40.17 -1.94 -26.17
N PRO A 324 39.89 -1.19 -25.09
CA PRO A 324 39.60 -1.80 -23.81
C PRO A 324 38.25 -2.52 -23.87
N LYS A 325 38.30 -3.81 -23.51
CA LYS A 325 37.15 -4.67 -23.25
C LYS A 325 36.23 -3.98 -22.24
N VAL A 326 34.95 -3.94 -22.57
CA VAL A 326 33.86 -3.64 -21.63
C VAL A 326 33.99 -4.58 -20.44
N CYS A 327 34.39 -4.05 -19.28
CA CYS A 327 34.25 -4.74 -18.01
C CYS A 327 32.75 -5.01 -17.81
N ARG A 328 32.37 -6.29 -17.87
CA ARG A 328 31.11 -6.78 -17.29
C ARG A 328 31.13 -6.35 -15.83
N ARG A 329 30.31 -5.34 -15.48
CA ARG A 329 29.88 -5.16 -14.09
C ARG A 329 29.15 -6.45 -13.72
N GLN A 330 29.76 -7.23 -12.83
CA GLN A 330 29.03 -8.26 -12.10
C GLN A 330 27.85 -7.57 -11.44
N ASP A 331 26.66 -8.15 -11.64
CA ASP A 331 25.46 -7.81 -10.88
C ASP A 331 25.76 -8.11 -9.41
N ASN A 332 26.21 -7.10 -8.66
CA ASN A 332 26.33 -7.17 -7.21
C ASN A 332 24.92 -7.16 -6.62
N VAL A 333 24.32 -8.34 -6.57
CA VAL A 333 23.19 -8.62 -5.68
C VAL A 333 23.74 -8.50 -4.26
N MET A 334 23.22 -7.56 -3.47
CA MET A 334 23.51 -7.47 -2.04
C MET A 334 23.25 -8.84 -1.40
N PRO A 335 24.18 -9.39 -0.61
CA PRO A 335 23.97 -10.69 0.03
C PRO A 335 22.79 -10.61 1.00
N ASN A 336 21.74 -11.38 0.70
CA ASN A 336 20.47 -11.40 1.45
C ASN A 336 20.61 -11.57 2.98
N GLY A 337 21.71 -12.17 3.46
CA GLY A 337 21.94 -12.40 4.89
C GLY A 337 22.22 -11.14 5.71
N ARG A 338 22.83 -10.10 5.13
CA ARG A 338 23.18 -8.89 5.90
C ARG A 338 21.98 -7.98 6.11
N LEU A 339 21.08 -7.91 5.13
CA LEU A 339 19.85 -7.12 5.24
C LEU A 339 18.89 -7.71 6.27
N SER A 340 18.73 -9.03 6.35
CA SER A 340 17.87 -9.68 7.34
C SER A 340 18.26 -9.35 8.77
N ASP A 341 19.57 -9.35 9.07
CA ASP A 341 20.09 -9.06 10.42
C ASP A 341 19.78 -7.60 10.81
N VAL A 342 19.99 -6.68 9.87
CA VAL A 342 19.67 -5.24 10.05
C VAL A 342 18.18 -5.05 10.32
N PHE A 343 17.30 -5.75 9.60
CA PHE A 343 15.86 -5.66 9.82
C PHE A 343 15.40 -6.21 11.17
N GLU A 344 16.00 -7.30 11.65
CA GLU A 344 15.71 -7.86 12.98
C GLU A 344 16.12 -6.89 14.10
N ASP A 345 17.31 -6.28 13.98
CA ASP A 345 17.82 -5.31 14.94
C ASP A 345 16.96 -4.04 14.98
N ILE A 346 16.57 -3.51 13.81
CA ILE A 346 15.69 -2.34 13.70
C ILE A 346 14.35 -2.59 14.38
N ASN A 347 13.72 -3.74 14.11
CA ASN A 347 12.41 -4.07 14.66
C ASN A 347 12.49 -4.24 16.19
N CYS A 348 13.53 -4.88 16.69
CA CYS A 348 13.78 -5.02 18.12
C CYS A 348 14.03 -3.67 18.80
N GLU A 349 14.78 -2.77 18.16
CA GLU A 349 15.08 -1.45 18.72
C GLU A 349 13.84 -0.54 18.77
N LEU A 350 13.02 -0.54 17.71
CA LEU A 350 11.77 0.22 17.67
C LEU A 350 10.80 -0.25 18.77
N ILE A 351 10.64 -1.57 18.95
CA ILE A 351 9.80 -2.14 20.00
C ILE A 351 10.32 -1.74 21.39
N LYS A 352 11.63 -1.89 21.64
CA LYS A 352 12.25 -1.52 22.92
C LYS A 352 12.07 -0.03 23.26
N ARG A 353 12.15 0.87 22.27
CA ARG A 353 11.96 2.32 22.46
C ARG A 353 10.51 2.70 22.73
N VAL A 354 9.54 1.94 22.21
CA VAL A 354 8.12 2.12 22.53
C VAL A 354 7.86 1.67 23.97
N ASP A 355 8.36 0.49 24.35
CA ASP A 355 8.14 -0.09 25.68
C ASP A 355 8.83 0.72 26.80
N SER A 356 10.03 1.23 26.57
CA SER A 356 10.76 2.05 27.56
C SER A 356 10.08 3.39 27.84
N ASN A 357 9.42 3.98 26.83
CA ASN A 357 8.66 5.23 26.97
C ASN A 357 7.25 5.03 27.56
N ALA A 358 6.69 3.81 27.46
CA ALA A 358 5.40 3.45 28.06
C ALA A 358 5.47 3.27 29.59
N SER A 359 6.66 3.09 30.17
CA SER A 359 6.87 2.81 31.60
C SER A 359 6.67 4.01 32.54
N SER A 360 6.21 5.17 32.05
CA SER A 360 5.95 6.37 32.86
C SER A 360 4.45 6.67 33.10
N TYR A 361 3.55 5.78 32.69
CA TYR A 361 2.11 6.01 32.81
C TYR A 361 1.51 5.43 34.10
N GLN A 362 1.25 6.30 35.08
CA GLN A 362 0.38 6.01 36.23
C GLN A 362 -1.08 6.36 35.83
N PRO A 363 -2.04 5.42 35.93
CA PRO A 363 -3.44 5.73 35.62
C PRO A 363 -4.05 6.63 36.71
N SER A 364 -4.62 7.76 36.31
CA SER A 364 -5.37 8.63 37.21
C SER A 364 -6.74 8.02 37.57
N PRO A 365 -7.29 8.31 38.77
CA PRO A 365 -8.51 7.66 39.24
C PRO A 365 -9.74 8.17 38.50
N LYS A 366 -10.62 7.23 38.14
CA LYS A 366 -11.93 7.44 37.50
C LYS A 366 -12.75 8.48 38.27
N SER A 367 -13.10 9.61 37.63
CA SER A 367 -14.19 10.46 38.08
C SER A 367 -15.49 10.06 37.37
N THR A 368 -16.41 9.50 38.14
CA THR A 368 -17.81 9.30 37.78
C THR A 368 -18.51 10.66 37.86
N ARG A 369 -18.84 11.27 36.71
CA ARG A 369 -19.82 12.37 36.67
C ARG A 369 -21.10 11.94 35.96
N ARG A 370 -22.17 11.91 36.75
CA ARG A 370 -23.58 11.84 36.39
C ARG A 370 -23.92 12.83 35.28
N LEU A 371 -24.61 12.35 34.25
CA LEU A 371 -25.42 13.17 33.35
C LEU A 371 -26.62 13.72 34.15
N GLN A 372 -26.70 15.04 34.30
CA GLN A 372 -27.94 15.74 34.59
C GLN A 372 -28.37 16.48 33.32
N SER A 373 -29.61 16.22 32.93
CA SER A 373 -30.38 16.91 31.89
C SER A 373 -30.55 18.39 32.20
N MET A 374 -30.31 19.27 31.23
CA MET A 374 -30.95 20.59 31.20
C MET A 374 -31.39 20.93 29.78
N SER A 375 -32.65 21.28 29.69
CA SER A 375 -33.42 21.75 28.55
C SER A 375 -33.23 23.24 28.30
N GLY A 376 -33.37 23.66 27.04
CA GLY A 376 -33.96 24.94 26.66
C GLY A 376 -33.04 26.16 26.54
N SER A 377 -32.83 26.63 25.31
CA SER A 377 -33.17 28.01 24.92
C SER A 377 -33.02 28.21 23.41
N LYS A 378 -34.05 28.81 22.81
CA LYS A 378 -34.14 29.25 21.42
C LYS A 378 -33.36 30.56 21.26
N LEU A 379 -32.72 30.77 20.12
CA LEU A 379 -32.30 32.09 19.64
C LEU A 379 -32.79 32.30 18.20
N SER A 380 -33.16 33.56 17.93
CA SER A 380 -34.13 34.05 16.96
C SER A 380 -33.56 34.43 15.59
N SER A 381 -34.47 34.72 14.66
CA SER A 381 -34.35 34.71 13.21
C SER A 381 -34.06 36.07 12.56
N GLU A 382 -33.08 36.85 13.00
CA GLU A 382 -32.89 38.22 12.48
C GLU A 382 -31.53 38.59 11.85
N ASP A 383 -30.52 37.72 11.82
CA ASP A 383 -29.19 38.10 11.26
C ASP A 383 -28.89 37.59 9.84
N LEU A 384 -29.89 37.11 9.09
CA LEU A 384 -29.70 36.66 7.71
C LEU A 384 -30.56 37.47 6.73
N LYS A 385 -30.06 38.65 6.32
CA LYS A 385 -30.42 39.32 5.05
C LYS A 385 -29.50 40.52 4.79
N GLN A 386 -28.51 40.35 3.91
CA GLN A 386 -28.16 41.28 2.81
C GLN A 386 -26.90 40.78 2.07
N LEU A 387 -27.09 40.20 0.87
CA LEU A 387 -26.22 40.26 -0.32
C LEU A 387 -26.70 39.20 -1.36
N SER A 388 -27.40 39.66 -2.40
CA SER A 388 -27.71 38.99 -3.67
C SER A 388 -26.57 39.27 -4.68
N SER A 389 -26.08 38.43 -5.61
CA SER A 389 -26.53 37.25 -6.40
C SER A 389 -25.37 36.83 -7.37
N PRO A 390 -25.43 35.80 -8.25
CA PRO A 390 -26.02 34.45 -8.18
C PRO A 390 -25.02 33.32 -8.57
N SER A 391 -24.95 32.23 -7.80
CA SER A 391 -24.48 30.93 -8.29
C SER A 391 -25.20 29.83 -7.51
N LYS A 392 -25.66 28.80 -8.23
CA LYS A 392 -26.60 27.76 -7.76
C LYS A 392 -26.30 27.29 -6.33
N ILE A 393 -27.15 27.69 -5.39
CA ILE A 393 -27.06 27.36 -3.97
C ILE A 393 -27.51 25.90 -3.79
N VAL A 394 -26.60 25.04 -3.33
CA VAL A 394 -26.93 23.75 -2.72
C VAL A 394 -27.73 24.05 -1.46
N THR A 395 -28.94 23.50 -1.34
CA THR A 395 -29.83 23.86 -0.25
C THR A 395 -29.32 23.27 1.08
N PRO A 396 -29.48 23.97 2.22
CA PRO A 396 -29.11 23.44 3.54
C PRO A 396 -29.75 22.07 3.85
N HIS A 397 -30.90 21.79 3.23
CA HIS A 397 -31.63 20.54 3.33
C HIS A 397 -30.83 19.33 2.78
N ASP A 398 -29.96 19.52 1.79
CA ASP A 398 -29.16 18.42 1.20
C ASP A 398 -27.96 18.01 2.05
N VAL A 399 -27.37 18.98 2.78
CA VAL A 399 -26.25 18.73 3.72
C VAL A 399 -26.75 18.05 4.98
N GLU A 400 -27.88 18.50 5.52
CA GLU A 400 -28.51 17.89 6.70
C GLU A 400 -29.01 16.47 6.40
N THR A 401 -29.57 16.23 5.21
CA THR A 401 -29.96 14.90 4.75
C THR A 401 -28.74 13.97 4.62
N SER A 402 -27.61 14.48 4.10
CA SER A 402 -26.37 13.72 3.96
C SER A 402 -25.72 13.38 5.32
N LEU A 403 -25.73 14.32 6.27
CA LEU A 403 -25.26 14.11 7.64
C LEU A 403 -26.15 13.11 8.39
N ARG A 404 -27.48 13.20 8.21
CA ARG A 404 -28.44 12.25 8.77
C ARG A 404 -28.23 10.83 8.22
N LEU A 405 -28.06 10.67 6.91
CA LEU A 405 -27.77 9.38 6.28
C LEU A 405 -26.41 8.80 6.69
N ARG A 406 -25.43 9.65 7.03
CA ARG A 406 -24.13 9.23 7.59
C ARG A 406 -24.29 8.76 9.03
N GLN A 407 -25.05 9.49 9.85
CA GLN A 407 -25.33 9.13 11.24
C GLN A 407 -26.14 7.82 11.35
N GLU A 408 -27.15 7.65 10.49
CA GLU A 408 -27.93 6.42 10.38
C GLU A 408 -27.04 5.22 9.99
N ARG A 409 -26.07 5.40 9.08
CA ARG A 409 -25.07 4.37 8.73
C ARG A 409 -24.16 4.00 9.91
N LEU A 410 -23.68 4.98 10.67
CA LEU A 410 -22.85 4.73 11.86
C LEU A 410 -23.62 3.95 12.93
N THR A 411 -24.86 4.36 13.22
CA THR A 411 -25.72 3.63 14.18
C THR A 411 -26.05 2.20 13.73
N ARG A 412 -26.24 1.97 12.42
CA ARG A 412 -26.46 0.64 11.87
C ARG A 412 -25.22 -0.25 12.01
N ASN A 413 -24.03 0.30 11.78
CA ASN A 413 -22.77 -0.44 11.94
C ASN A 413 -22.52 -0.80 13.41
N ASP A 414 -22.81 0.10 14.35
CA ASP A 414 -22.74 -0.17 15.78
C ASP A 414 -23.73 -1.25 16.23
N ALA A 415 -24.96 -1.24 15.70
CA ALA A 415 -25.95 -2.27 15.97
C ALA A 415 -25.53 -3.65 15.42
N ILE A 416 -24.91 -3.69 14.24
CA ILE A 416 -24.33 -4.92 13.68
C ILE A 416 -23.18 -5.40 14.56
N GLY A 417 -22.28 -4.52 15.00
CA GLY A 417 -21.18 -4.84 15.91
C GLY A 417 -21.66 -5.45 17.23
N LYS A 418 -22.73 -4.89 17.83
CA LYS A 418 -23.37 -5.45 19.03
C LYS A 418 -23.96 -6.84 18.79
N LYS A 419 -24.70 -7.05 17.68
CA LYS A 419 -25.23 -8.39 17.33
C LYS A 419 -24.14 -9.43 17.09
N VAL A 420 -23.02 -9.04 16.47
CA VAL A 420 -21.86 -9.93 16.27
C VAL A 420 -21.23 -10.31 17.61
N ASN A 421 -21.11 -9.37 18.55
CA ASN A 421 -20.61 -9.67 19.89
C ASN A 421 -21.57 -10.54 20.70
N GLU A 422 -22.88 -10.31 20.62
CA GLU A 422 -23.89 -11.18 21.24
C GLU A 422 -23.84 -12.60 20.67
N MET A 423 -23.67 -12.76 19.35
CA MET A 423 -23.49 -14.08 18.73
C MET A 423 -22.22 -14.76 19.22
N LYS A 424 -21.10 -14.04 19.34
CA LYS A 424 -19.85 -14.57 19.91
C LYS A 424 -20.00 -15.00 21.37
N THR A 425 -20.76 -14.26 22.18
CA THR A 425 -21.03 -14.60 23.57
C THR A 425 -21.92 -15.84 23.67
N LYS A 426 -23.00 -15.93 22.87
CA LYS A 426 -23.86 -17.13 22.81
C LYS A 426 -23.10 -18.38 22.33
N LEU A 427 -22.19 -18.25 21.37
CA LEU A 427 -21.31 -19.34 20.93
C LEU A 427 -20.36 -19.81 22.03
N ARG A 428 -19.86 -18.89 22.88
CA ARG A 428 -19.04 -19.24 24.05
C ARG A 428 -19.85 -19.94 25.14
N GLU A 429 -21.07 -19.51 25.39
CA GLU A 429 -21.99 -20.12 26.35
C GLU A 429 -22.43 -21.53 25.91
N GLN A 430 -22.77 -21.71 24.63
CA GLN A 430 -23.09 -23.03 24.06
C GLN A 430 -21.90 -23.98 24.04
N SER A 431 -20.69 -23.46 23.84
CA SER A 431 -19.45 -24.27 23.93
C SER A 431 -19.14 -24.69 25.37
N SER A 432 -19.59 -23.91 26.36
CA SER A 432 -19.44 -24.22 27.79
C SER A 432 -20.46 -25.25 28.29
N SER A 433 -21.62 -25.38 27.64
CA SER A 433 -22.68 -26.33 28.05
C SER A 433 -22.57 -27.71 27.39
N MET A 434 -21.70 -27.88 26.38
CA MET A 434 -21.60 -29.13 25.60
C MET A 434 -20.50 -30.11 26.07
N PHE A 435 -19.76 -29.81 27.13
CA PHE A 435 -18.65 -30.65 27.62
C PHE A 435 -18.61 -30.78 29.14
N THR A 436 -19.61 -31.45 29.71
CA THR A 436 -19.55 -32.02 31.07
C THR A 436 -19.91 -33.50 30.99
N ASN A 437 -18.94 -34.39 31.22
CA ASN A 437 -19.20 -35.81 31.47
C ASN A 437 -19.31 -36.07 32.98
N ASN A 438 -19.98 -37.17 33.34
CA ASN A 438 -20.45 -37.52 34.69
C ASN A 438 -19.39 -37.65 35.80
N ASP A 439 -18.09 -37.55 35.51
CA ASP A 439 -17.01 -37.66 36.51
C ASP A 439 -16.30 -36.32 36.80
N GLY A 440 -16.93 -35.19 36.48
CA GLY A 440 -16.52 -33.86 36.96
C GLY A 440 -15.17 -33.33 36.43
N THR A 441 -14.51 -34.03 35.50
CA THR A 441 -13.26 -33.59 34.88
C THR A 441 -13.52 -33.05 33.47
N SER A 442 -13.28 -31.75 33.30
CA SER A 442 -13.45 -31.05 32.03
C SER A 442 -12.40 -31.47 31.00
N LEU A 443 -12.84 -32.00 29.85
CA LEU A 443 -12.01 -32.33 28.68
C LEU A 443 -11.14 -31.14 28.21
N PHE A 444 -11.60 -29.92 28.49
CA PHE A 444 -10.89 -28.67 28.20
C PHE A 444 -9.58 -28.57 28.99
N LYS A 445 -9.54 -29.02 30.25
CA LYS A 445 -8.32 -29.02 31.07
C LYS A 445 -7.29 -30.02 30.57
N LEU A 446 -7.70 -31.20 30.09
CA LEU A 446 -6.80 -32.26 29.62
C LEU A 446 -6.10 -31.89 28.29
N LEU A 447 -6.78 -31.12 27.43
CA LEU A 447 -6.23 -30.72 26.14
C LEU A 447 -5.33 -29.47 26.24
N THR A 448 -5.59 -28.57 27.20
CA THR A 448 -4.75 -27.37 27.42
C THR A 448 -3.40 -27.66 28.07
N THR A 449 -3.25 -28.77 28.79
CA THR A 449 -1.99 -29.15 29.45
C THR A 449 -1.05 -29.96 28.56
N LYS A 450 -1.55 -30.62 27.51
CA LYS A 450 -0.75 -31.54 26.67
C LYS A 450 -0.33 -30.97 25.30
N TYR A 451 -0.97 -29.90 24.80
CA TYR A 451 -0.66 -29.33 23.49
C TYR A 451 -0.52 -27.79 23.52
N ARG A 452 0.53 -27.25 22.89
CA ARG A 452 0.72 -25.79 22.73
C ARG A 452 -0.42 -25.21 21.88
N ARG A 453 -0.86 -24.00 22.27
CA ARG A 453 -2.03 -23.25 21.74
C ARG A 453 -2.26 -23.25 20.21
N PRO A 454 -1.24 -23.29 19.31
CA PRO A 454 -1.50 -23.29 17.86
C PRO A 454 -2.15 -24.58 17.33
N VAL A 455 -1.85 -25.73 17.94
CA VAL A 455 -2.36 -27.04 17.48
C VAL A 455 -3.84 -27.23 17.82
N PHE A 456 -4.30 -26.63 18.91
CA PHE A 456 -5.69 -26.71 19.37
C PHE A 456 -6.67 -25.97 18.44
N ILE A 457 -6.25 -24.84 17.85
CA ILE A 457 -7.07 -24.08 16.90
C ILE A 457 -7.22 -24.84 15.58
N GLY A 458 -6.15 -25.52 15.11
CA GLY A 458 -6.21 -26.34 13.89
C GLY A 458 -7.19 -27.50 14.00
N ILE A 459 -7.19 -28.23 15.11
CA ILE A 459 -8.06 -29.40 15.32
C ILE A 459 -9.53 -28.97 15.45
N LEU A 460 -9.82 -27.86 16.13
CA LEU A 460 -11.19 -27.35 16.29
C LEU A 460 -11.78 -26.83 14.96
N THR A 461 -10.95 -26.29 14.08
CA THR A 461 -11.36 -25.81 12.74
C THR A 461 -11.67 -26.97 11.81
N LEU A 462 -10.92 -28.08 11.90
CA LEU A 462 -11.17 -29.30 11.12
C LEU A 462 -12.47 -30.01 11.56
N PHE A 463 -12.77 -30.04 12.87
CA PHE A 463 -14.02 -30.64 13.37
C PHE A 463 -15.28 -29.83 13.04
N THR A 464 -15.19 -28.49 13.08
CA THR A 464 -16.31 -27.61 12.72
C THR A 464 -16.57 -27.56 11.22
N GLY A 465 -15.53 -27.67 10.38
CA GLY A 465 -15.65 -27.81 8.93
C GLY A 465 -16.35 -29.10 8.51
N SER A 466 -15.98 -30.23 9.11
CA SER A 466 -16.58 -31.54 8.79
C SER A 466 -18.05 -31.64 9.22
N LEU A 467 -18.44 -31.01 10.34
CA LEU A 467 -19.84 -31.01 10.81
C LEU A 467 -20.75 -30.10 9.95
N MET A 468 -20.20 -29.02 9.39
CA MET A 468 -20.91 -28.15 8.43
C MET A 468 -21.09 -28.83 7.08
N LEU A 469 -20.07 -29.56 6.57
CA LEU A 469 -20.21 -30.34 5.34
C LEU A 469 -21.23 -31.47 5.48
N TYR A 470 -21.25 -32.18 6.61
CA TYR A 470 -22.20 -33.28 6.85
C TYR A 470 -23.67 -32.80 6.92
N LYS A 471 -23.92 -31.60 7.48
CA LYS A 471 -25.26 -30.98 7.47
C LYS A 471 -25.66 -30.42 6.10
N TYR A 472 -24.69 -30.00 5.29
CA TYR A 472 -24.96 -29.47 3.95
C TYR A 472 -25.30 -30.59 2.95
N THR A 473 -24.64 -31.75 3.05
CA THR A 473 -24.96 -32.92 2.22
C THR A 473 -26.28 -33.59 2.65
N SER A 474 -26.57 -33.65 3.95
CA SER A 474 -27.82 -34.22 4.48
C SER A 474 -29.09 -33.45 4.13
N ASN A 475 -29.01 -32.16 3.75
CA ASN A 475 -30.19 -31.34 3.44
C ASN A 475 -30.51 -31.26 1.93
N ASN A 476 -29.62 -31.73 1.05
CA ASN A 476 -29.86 -31.73 -0.39
C ASN A 476 -30.54 -33.02 -0.91
N ASP A 477 -30.65 -34.07 -0.10
CA ASP A 477 -31.33 -35.33 -0.47
C ASP A 477 -32.83 -35.38 -0.08
N ARG A 478 -33.48 -34.22 0.13
CA ARG A 478 -34.92 -34.16 0.45
C ARG A 478 -35.78 -33.35 -0.50
N ASN A 479 -35.26 -32.96 -1.66
CA ASN A 479 -36.07 -32.40 -2.75
C ASN A 479 -35.70 -33.10 -4.07
N HIS A 480 -36.08 -34.37 -4.19
CA HIS A 480 -36.49 -35.01 -5.44
C HIS A 480 -37.45 -36.16 -5.15
#